data_AF-A0A671R005-F1
#
_entry.id   AF-A0A671R005-F1
#
_cell.length_a   1.000
_cell.length_b   1.000
_cell.length_c   1.000
_cell.angle_alpha   90.00
_cell.angle_beta   90.00
_cell.angle_gamma   90.00
#
_symmetry.space_group_name_H-M   'P 1'
#
loop_
_entity.id
_entity.type
_entity.pdbx_description
1 polymer ?
#
loop_
_entity_poly.entity_id
_entity_poly.type
_entity_poly.pdbx_seq_one_letter_code
_entity_poly.pdbx_strand_id
1 'polypeptide(L)'
;MGFVKVVKNKAYFKRYQVKFRRRREGKTDYFARKRLVIQDKNKYNTPKYRMIVRFSNRDIICQIAYAKIEGDVIVCAAYSHELPKYGISVGLTNYAAAYCTGLLLARRMEEMYKKAHAAIRENPVHEKKPKREVKKKRWNRAKLTLAQRKDRVAQKKASFLRAQAAEED
;
A
#
# COMPACT_ATOMS: atom_id res chain seq x y z
N MET A 1 -1.67 -28.00 -34.68
CA MET A 1 -0.95 -28.07 -33.39
C MET A 1 0.34 -27.27 -33.58
N GLY A 2 0.41 -26.07 -33.00
CA GLY A 2 1.30 -25.00 -33.50
C GLY A 2 2.80 -25.30 -33.38
N PHE A 3 3.56 -24.92 -34.40
CA PHE A 3 5.02 -25.08 -34.55
C PHE A 3 5.89 -24.35 -33.49
N VAL A 4 5.30 -23.82 -32.41
CA VAL A 4 5.99 -23.03 -31.39
C VAL A 4 6.09 -23.81 -30.08
N LYS A 5 7.33 -24.00 -29.61
CA LYS A 5 7.61 -24.65 -28.33
C LYS A 5 7.01 -23.87 -27.16
N VAL A 6 6.26 -24.57 -26.31
CA VAL A 6 5.68 -23.98 -25.08
C VAL A 6 6.78 -23.71 -24.04
N VAL A 7 7.15 -22.45 -23.89
CA VAL A 7 8.21 -22.00 -22.95
C VAL A 7 7.71 -21.99 -21.50
N LYS A 8 6.49 -21.50 -21.26
CA LYS A 8 5.88 -21.42 -19.91
C LYS A 8 5.17 -22.73 -19.54
N ASN A 9 5.95 -23.81 -19.49
CA ASN A 9 5.45 -25.15 -19.15
C ASN A 9 5.50 -25.43 -17.64
N LYS A 10 5.02 -26.61 -17.21
CA LYS A 10 5.04 -27.03 -15.79
C LYS A 10 6.46 -27.01 -15.20
N ALA A 11 7.47 -27.42 -15.98
CA ALA A 11 8.87 -27.43 -15.56
C ALA A 11 9.46 -26.03 -15.36
N TYR A 12 9.00 -25.02 -16.12
CA TYR A 12 9.35 -23.62 -15.93
C TYR A 12 8.85 -23.12 -14.58
N PHE A 13 7.55 -23.30 -14.29
CA PHE A 13 6.96 -22.79 -13.03
C PHE A 13 7.50 -23.50 -11.78
N LYS A 14 7.95 -24.76 -11.89
CA LYS A 14 8.63 -25.47 -10.77
C LYS A 14 9.93 -24.79 -10.33
N ARG A 15 10.62 -24.07 -11.23
CA ARG A 15 11.92 -23.41 -10.96
C ARG A 15 11.82 -21.89 -10.97
N TYR A 16 10.62 -21.34 -11.12
CA TYR A 16 10.44 -19.90 -11.28
C TYR A 16 10.59 -19.19 -9.93
N GLN A 17 11.67 -18.41 -9.79
CA GLN A 17 11.91 -17.59 -8.60
C GLN A 17 11.25 -16.21 -8.77
N VAL A 18 10.25 -15.94 -7.93
CA VAL A 18 9.58 -14.64 -7.94
C VAL A 18 10.45 -13.57 -7.30
N LYS A 19 10.48 -12.38 -7.93
CA LYS A 19 11.02 -11.18 -7.28
C LYS A 19 10.09 -10.71 -6.15
N PHE A 20 10.60 -9.86 -5.25
CA PHE A 20 9.81 -9.28 -4.15
C PHE A 20 8.52 -8.60 -4.65
N ARG A 21 7.45 -8.65 -3.83
CA ARG A 21 6.11 -8.16 -4.19
C ARG A 21 6.14 -6.75 -4.81
N ARG A 22 6.74 -5.77 -4.12
CA ARG A 22 6.83 -4.38 -4.60
C ARG A 22 7.68 -4.20 -5.87
N ARG A 23 8.62 -5.12 -6.14
CA ARG A 23 9.42 -5.12 -7.38
C ARG A 23 8.60 -5.64 -8.56
N ARG A 24 7.74 -6.65 -8.32
CA ARG A 24 6.76 -7.14 -9.32
C ARG A 24 5.68 -6.10 -9.63
N GLU A 25 5.26 -5.33 -8.63
CA GLU A 25 4.34 -4.19 -8.82
C GLU A 25 5.02 -2.95 -9.43
N GLY A 26 6.35 -2.95 -9.62
CA GLY A 26 7.09 -1.81 -10.19
C GLY A 26 7.18 -0.58 -9.28
N LYS A 27 6.81 -0.67 -8.00
CA LYS A 27 6.68 0.49 -7.10
C LYS A 27 7.95 0.85 -6.33
N THR A 28 8.98 -0.01 -6.37
CA THR A 28 10.18 0.18 -5.54
C THR A 28 11.39 -0.44 -6.19
N ASP A 29 12.41 0.39 -6.36
CA ASP A 29 13.77 -0.06 -6.53
C ASP A 29 14.41 -0.35 -5.16
N TYR A 30 14.80 -1.60 -4.95
CA TYR A 30 15.45 -2.04 -3.72
C TYR A 30 16.92 -1.64 -3.64
N PHE A 31 17.56 -1.39 -4.78
CA PHE A 31 18.96 -0.96 -4.80
C PHE A 31 19.09 0.45 -4.22
N ALA A 32 18.32 1.41 -4.73
CA ALA A 32 18.23 2.75 -4.15
C ALA A 32 17.72 2.73 -2.70
N ARG A 33 16.67 1.94 -2.39
CA ARG A 33 16.10 1.87 -1.04
C ARG A 33 17.12 1.38 -0.01
N LYS A 34 17.94 0.37 -0.33
CA LYS A 34 18.97 -0.16 0.57
C LYS A 34 19.92 0.97 1.04
N ARG A 35 20.39 1.79 0.10
CA ARG A 35 21.34 2.89 0.37
C ARG A 35 20.68 4.06 1.12
N LEU A 36 19.43 4.36 0.78
CA LEU A 36 18.70 5.48 1.36
C LEU A 36 18.33 5.24 2.84
N VAL A 37 17.95 4.01 3.18
CA VAL A 37 17.27 3.70 4.45
C VAL A 37 18.21 3.17 5.53
N ILE A 38 19.26 2.44 5.15
CA ILE A 38 20.18 1.84 6.13
C ILE A 38 20.91 2.95 6.89
N GLN A 39 20.90 2.81 8.22
CA GLN A 39 21.64 3.66 9.15
C GLN A 39 22.97 3.01 9.51
N ASP A 40 23.96 3.83 9.84
CA ASP A 40 25.23 3.36 10.39
C ASP A 40 24.99 2.64 11.73
N LYS A 41 25.61 1.46 11.90
CA LYS A 41 25.34 0.61 13.07
C LYS A 41 25.80 1.23 14.39
N ASN A 42 26.78 2.13 14.35
CA ASN A 42 27.26 2.89 15.51
C ASN A 42 26.25 3.92 16.03
N LYS A 43 25.19 4.23 15.27
CA LYS A 43 24.11 5.14 15.69
C LYS A 43 22.95 4.40 16.37
N TYR A 44 23.06 3.07 16.50
CA TYR A 44 22.11 2.19 17.18
C TYR A 44 20.65 2.46 16.79
N ASN A 45 19.83 2.96 17.71
CA ASN A 45 18.41 3.18 17.52
C ASN A 45 18.05 4.54 16.90
N THR A 46 19.04 5.34 16.47
CA THR A 46 18.78 6.66 15.88
C THR A 46 18.10 6.50 14.51
N PRO A 47 16.85 6.95 14.35
CA PRO A 47 16.11 6.78 13.11
C PRO A 47 16.74 7.61 11.99
N LYS A 48 16.92 6.99 10.82
CA LYS A 48 17.29 7.69 9.58
C LYS A 48 16.01 8.12 8.85
N TYR A 49 15.68 9.41 8.98
CA TYR A 49 14.52 9.98 8.33
C TYR A 49 14.76 10.19 6.83
N ARG A 50 13.71 9.98 6.04
CA ARG A 50 13.69 10.29 4.60
C ARG A 50 12.39 10.99 4.24
N MET A 51 12.49 11.94 3.33
CA MET A 51 11.35 12.56 2.67
C MET A 51 10.95 11.72 1.45
N ILE A 52 9.70 11.27 1.42
CA ILE A 52 9.10 10.52 0.32
C ILE A 52 8.19 11.49 -0.42
N VAL A 53 8.52 11.79 -1.67
CA VAL A 53 7.67 12.56 -2.58
C VAL A 53 7.14 11.63 -3.66
N ARG A 54 5.84 11.65 -3.91
CA ARG A 54 5.16 10.85 -4.94
C ARG A 54 4.15 11.71 -5.68
N PHE A 55 4.40 11.88 -6.97
CA PHE A 55 3.43 12.46 -7.89
C PHE A 55 2.47 11.37 -8.35
N SER A 56 1.17 11.67 -8.30
CA SER A 56 0.12 10.91 -8.97
C SER A 56 -0.55 11.82 -9.99
N ASN A 57 -1.45 11.27 -10.81
CA ASN A 57 -2.11 12.05 -11.87
C ASN A 57 -2.94 13.24 -11.36
N ARG A 58 -3.37 13.22 -10.09
CA ARG A 58 -4.27 14.25 -9.52
C ARG A 58 -3.86 14.74 -8.13
N ASP A 59 -2.77 14.22 -7.58
CA ASP A 59 -2.36 14.51 -6.20
C ASP A 59 -0.84 14.41 -6.05
N ILE A 60 -0.29 15.22 -5.15
CA ILE A 60 1.11 15.20 -4.74
C ILE A 60 1.14 14.76 -3.29
N ILE A 61 1.84 13.66 -3.03
CA ILE A 61 1.95 13.07 -1.69
C ILE A 61 3.38 13.30 -1.18
N CYS A 62 3.49 14.00 -0.06
CA CYS A 62 4.75 14.24 0.62
C CYS A 62 4.69 13.63 2.03
N GLN A 63 5.66 12.79 2.38
CA GLN A 63 5.70 12.09 3.67
C GLN A 63 7.10 12.10 4.25
N ILE A 64 7.21 12.15 5.58
CA ILE A 64 8.47 11.91 6.29
C ILE A 64 8.35 10.56 6.98
N ALA A 65 9.29 9.67 6.69
CA ALA A 65 9.28 8.32 7.23
C ALA A 65 10.68 7.86 7.65
N TYR A 66 10.72 6.88 8.53
CA TYR A 66 11.93 6.11 8.84
C TYR A 66 11.57 4.62 8.87
N ALA A 67 12.57 3.75 8.68
CA ALA A 67 12.32 2.32 8.63
C ALA A 67 12.42 1.66 10.01
N LYS A 68 11.53 0.71 10.26
CA LYS A 68 11.64 -0.32 11.30
C LYS A 68 11.56 -1.71 10.66
N ILE A 69 11.80 -2.74 11.46
CA ILE A 69 11.78 -4.15 11.03
C ILE A 69 10.39 -4.55 10.51
N GLU A 70 9.32 -4.13 11.21
CA GLU A 70 7.94 -4.43 10.83
C GLU A 70 7.48 -3.67 9.57
N GLY A 71 8.06 -2.50 9.33
CA GLY A 71 7.67 -1.61 8.25
C GLY A 71 8.17 -0.17 8.46
N ASP A 72 7.91 0.69 7.48
CA ASP A 72 8.20 2.11 7.64
C ASP A 72 7.15 2.76 8.55
N VAL A 73 7.62 3.61 9.47
CA VAL A 73 6.77 4.47 10.29
C VAL A 73 6.72 5.85 9.65
N ILE A 74 5.51 6.34 9.38
CA ILE A 74 5.27 7.68 8.86
C ILE A 74 5.15 8.63 10.06
N VAL A 75 5.97 9.68 10.07
CA VAL A 75 5.98 10.72 11.09
C VAL A 75 4.93 11.78 10.78
N CYS A 76 4.96 12.29 9.55
CA CYS A 76 4.04 13.32 9.07
C CYS A 76 3.74 13.09 7.59
N ALA A 77 2.56 13.53 7.15
CA ALA A 77 2.12 13.51 5.77
C ALA A 77 1.46 14.85 5.38
N ALA A 78 1.59 15.21 4.11
CA ALA A 78 0.91 16.33 3.48
C ALA A 78 0.49 15.92 2.07
N TYR A 79 -0.65 16.44 1.62
CA TYR A 79 -1.27 16.11 0.35
C TYR A 79 -1.68 17.36 -0.41
N SER A 80 -1.67 17.33 -1.74
CA SER A 80 -2.07 18.51 -2.51
C SER A 80 -3.59 18.72 -2.49
N HIS A 81 -4.39 17.67 -2.32
CA HIS A 81 -5.84 17.80 -2.11
C HIS A 81 -6.25 18.52 -0.82
N GLU A 82 -5.30 18.82 0.07
CA GLU A 82 -5.53 19.64 1.27
C GLU A 82 -5.27 21.12 1.01
N LEU A 83 -4.55 21.47 -0.07
CA LEU A 83 -4.24 22.86 -0.45
C LEU A 83 -5.46 23.77 -0.67
N PRO A 84 -6.63 23.28 -1.12
CA PRO A 84 -7.83 24.10 -1.21
C PRO A 84 -8.23 24.76 0.11
N LYS A 85 -7.88 24.16 1.26
CA LYS A 85 -8.13 24.76 2.59
C LYS A 85 -7.26 25.99 2.86
N TYR A 86 -6.18 26.16 2.11
CA TYR A 86 -5.20 27.24 2.24
C TYR A 86 -5.28 28.22 1.05
N GLY A 87 -6.36 28.17 0.26
CA GLY A 87 -6.62 29.12 -0.83
C GLY A 87 -6.23 28.65 -2.24
N ILE A 88 -5.61 27.48 -2.40
CA ILE A 88 -5.26 26.93 -3.72
C ILE A 88 -6.31 25.88 -4.12
N SER A 89 -7.37 26.33 -4.78
CA SER A 89 -8.52 25.50 -5.14
C SER A 89 -8.29 24.57 -6.35
N VAL A 90 -7.44 24.97 -7.29
CA VAL A 90 -7.18 24.25 -8.55
C VAL A 90 -5.67 24.11 -8.82
N GLY A 91 -5.30 23.29 -9.80
CA GLY A 91 -3.89 23.15 -10.19
C GLY A 91 -3.04 22.36 -9.19
N LEU A 92 -3.61 21.36 -8.53
CA LEU A 92 -3.01 20.63 -7.40
C LEU A 92 -1.81 19.73 -7.75
N THR A 93 -1.40 19.68 -9.02
CA THR A 93 -0.28 18.85 -9.51
C THR A 93 0.83 19.68 -10.17
N ASN A 94 0.71 21.01 -10.17
CA ASN A 94 1.73 21.88 -10.75
C ASN A 94 2.94 22.05 -9.80
N TYR A 95 3.97 22.74 -10.28
CA TYR A 95 5.18 23.01 -9.49
C TYR A 95 4.89 23.82 -8.23
N ALA A 96 4.00 24.81 -8.29
CA ALA A 96 3.62 25.63 -7.15
C ALA A 96 2.95 24.77 -6.04
N ALA A 97 2.03 23.87 -6.42
CA ALA A 97 1.40 22.94 -5.51
C ALA A 97 2.41 21.96 -4.90
N ALA A 98 3.43 21.53 -5.66
CA ALA A 98 4.52 20.72 -5.13
C ALA A 98 5.34 21.46 -4.05
N TYR A 99 5.63 22.75 -4.29
CA TYR A 99 6.31 23.59 -3.31
C TYR A 99 5.45 23.80 -2.05
N CYS A 100 4.18 24.17 -2.21
CA CYS A 100 3.24 24.37 -1.12
C CYS A 100 3.03 23.11 -0.29
N THR A 101 2.92 21.92 -0.91
CA THR A 101 2.82 20.64 -0.18
C THR A 101 4.08 20.30 0.61
N GLY A 102 5.26 20.59 0.05
CA GLY A 102 6.53 20.46 0.77
C GLY A 102 6.63 21.40 1.98
N LEU A 103 6.27 22.67 1.80
CA LEU A 103 6.23 23.66 2.89
C LEU A 103 5.24 23.26 3.99
N LEU A 104 4.04 22.80 3.59
CA LEU A 104 3.01 22.33 4.51
C LEU A 104 3.50 21.13 5.34
N LEU A 105 4.21 20.19 4.73
CA LEU A 105 4.81 19.05 5.43
C LEU A 105 5.82 19.52 6.50
N ALA A 106 6.70 20.45 6.14
CA ALA A 106 7.72 20.97 7.04
C ALA A 106 7.07 21.70 8.24
N ARG A 107 6.10 22.57 7.98
CA ARG A 107 5.37 23.30 9.03
C ARG A 107 4.60 22.38 9.96
N ARG A 108 3.94 21.34 9.44
CA ARG A 108 3.25 20.34 10.26
C ARG A 108 4.20 19.56 11.16
N MET A 109 5.37 19.19 10.65
CA MET A 109 6.38 18.51 11.45
C MET A 109 6.85 19.41 12.60
N GLU A 110 7.16 20.68 12.31
CA GLU A 110 7.56 21.68 13.30
C GLU A 110 6.49 21.89 14.38
N GLU A 111 5.24 22.13 13.97
CA GLU A 111 4.12 22.30 14.89
C GLU A 111 3.85 21.07 15.75
N MET A 112 3.94 19.87 15.17
CA MET A 112 3.72 18.62 15.89
C MET A 112 4.70 18.49 17.06
N TYR A 113 5.99 18.76 16.84
CA TYR A 113 6.98 18.69 17.91
C TYR A 113 6.78 19.79 18.95
N LYS A 114 6.48 21.03 18.54
CA LYS A 114 6.16 22.13 19.48
C LYS A 114 4.97 21.77 20.38
N LYS A 115 3.88 21.26 19.79
CA LYS A 115 2.68 20.82 20.52
C LYS A 115 2.97 19.63 21.44
N ALA A 116 3.75 18.65 20.98
CA ALA A 116 4.13 17.50 21.80
C ALA A 116 4.95 17.92 23.03
N HIS A 117 5.92 18.83 22.86
CA HIS A 117 6.72 19.34 23.98
C HIS A 117 5.88 20.13 24.99
N ALA A 118 4.91 20.92 24.52
CA ALA A 118 3.97 21.60 25.41
C ALA A 118 3.08 20.61 26.18
N ALA A 119 2.45 19.66 25.48
CA ALA A 119 1.54 18.69 26.09
C ALA A 119 2.21 17.77 27.12
N ILE A 120 3.43 17.30 26.85
CA ILE A 120 4.20 16.47 27.80
C ILE A 120 4.49 17.24 29.10
N ARG A 121 4.74 18.55 29.01
CA ARG A 121 4.97 19.40 30.19
C ARG A 121 3.70 19.62 30.99
N GLU A 122 2.56 19.75 30.32
CA GLU A 122 1.25 19.95 30.98
C GLU A 122 0.74 18.68 31.67
N ASN A 123 0.76 17.54 30.99
CA ASN A 123 0.23 16.29 31.54
C ASN A 123 0.98 15.05 31.02
N PRO A 124 1.84 14.42 31.85
CA PRO A 124 2.63 13.27 31.43
C PRO A 124 1.89 11.92 31.53
N VAL A 125 0.64 11.89 32.01
CA VAL A 125 -0.12 10.66 32.24
C VAL A 125 -0.67 10.09 30.92
N HIS A 126 -0.36 8.83 30.63
CA HIS A 126 -0.84 8.15 29.43
C HIS A 126 -2.24 7.57 29.63
N GLU A 127 -3.25 8.19 29.00
CA GLU A 127 -4.60 7.65 28.94
C GLU A 127 -4.81 6.72 27.74
N LYS A 128 -5.38 5.54 27.98
CA LYS A 128 -5.71 4.59 26.90
C LYS A 128 -6.89 5.11 26.09
N LYS A 129 -6.71 5.23 24.77
CA LYS A 129 -7.79 5.60 23.86
C LYS A 129 -8.94 4.58 23.92
N PRO A 130 -10.21 5.02 23.96
CA PRO A 130 -11.35 4.13 24.00
C PRO A 130 -11.46 3.30 22.71
N LYS A 131 -11.86 2.03 22.88
CA LYS A 131 -12.01 1.09 21.77
C LYS A 131 -13.29 1.43 21.00
N ARG A 132 -13.16 1.80 19.72
CA ARG A 132 -14.32 2.05 18.84
C ARG A 132 -14.88 0.71 18.35
N GLU A 133 -16.15 0.44 18.66
CA GLU A 133 -16.88 -0.69 18.11
C GLU A 133 -17.41 -0.36 16.72
N VAL A 134 -16.87 -1.04 15.69
CA VAL A 134 -17.25 -0.81 14.30
C VAL A 134 -17.94 -2.06 13.75
N LYS A 135 -19.22 -1.94 13.36
CA LYS A 135 -19.94 -2.99 12.64
C LYS A 135 -19.31 -3.18 11.26
N LYS A 136 -18.68 -4.33 11.01
CA LYS A 136 -17.98 -4.62 9.74
C LYS A 136 -18.96 -5.18 8.71
N LYS A 137 -19.25 -4.40 7.65
CA LYS A 137 -19.96 -4.88 6.45
C LYS A 137 -18.98 -5.47 5.44
N ARG A 138 -19.38 -6.55 4.76
CA ARG A 138 -18.57 -7.17 3.70
C ARG A 138 -19.02 -6.69 2.33
N TRP A 139 -18.13 -6.02 1.61
CA TRP A 139 -18.38 -5.53 0.24
C TRP A 139 -17.95 -6.54 -0.84
N ASN A 140 -16.96 -7.38 -0.53
CA ASN A 140 -16.38 -8.33 -1.48
C ASN A 140 -16.98 -9.72 -1.32
N ARG A 141 -17.19 -10.41 -2.44
CA ARG A 141 -17.69 -11.79 -2.47
C ARG A 141 -16.83 -12.72 -1.59
N ALA A 142 -17.50 -13.62 -0.89
CA ALA A 142 -16.82 -14.64 -0.12
C ALA A 142 -16.08 -15.64 -1.04
N LYS A 143 -14.88 -16.09 -0.61
CA LYS A 143 -14.22 -17.20 -1.29
C LYS A 143 -15.11 -18.43 -1.16
N LEU A 144 -15.38 -19.09 -2.28
CA LEU A 144 -16.16 -20.33 -2.32
C LEU A 144 -15.51 -21.38 -1.43
N THR A 145 -16.35 -22.07 -0.65
CA THR A 145 -15.94 -23.20 0.18
C THR A 145 -15.54 -24.39 -0.71
N LEU A 146 -14.86 -25.37 -0.13
CA LEU A 146 -14.44 -26.56 -0.88
C LEU A 146 -15.64 -27.36 -1.41
N ALA A 147 -16.67 -27.56 -0.60
CA ALA A 147 -17.91 -28.26 -0.98
C ALA A 147 -18.59 -27.57 -2.17
N GLN A 148 -18.82 -26.26 -2.07
CA GLN A 148 -19.42 -25.47 -3.16
C GLN A 148 -18.64 -25.57 -4.49
N ARG A 149 -17.32 -25.75 -4.44
CA ARG A 149 -16.50 -25.96 -5.65
C ARG A 149 -16.70 -27.36 -6.21
N LYS A 150 -16.73 -28.39 -5.35
CA LYS A 150 -16.96 -29.78 -5.76
C LYS A 150 -18.35 -29.96 -6.37
N ASP A 151 -19.37 -29.43 -5.70
CA ASP A 151 -20.76 -29.51 -6.16
C ASP A 151 -20.95 -28.82 -7.50
N ARG A 152 -20.32 -27.66 -7.69
CA ARG A 152 -20.32 -26.96 -8.98
C ARG A 152 -19.72 -27.82 -10.10
N VAL A 153 -18.64 -28.55 -9.83
CA VAL A 153 -18.04 -29.43 -10.84
C VAL A 153 -18.98 -30.59 -11.16
N ALA A 154 -19.59 -31.20 -10.15
CA ALA A 154 -20.56 -32.28 -10.33
C ALA A 154 -21.77 -31.81 -11.16
N GLN A 155 -22.36 -30.65 -10.80
CA GLN A 155 -23.47 -30.05 -11.51
C GLN A 155 -23.13 -29.74 -12.98
N LYS A 156 -21.93 -29.23 -13.26
CA LYS A 156 -21.48 -28.97 -14.64
C LYS A 156 -21.30 -30.24 -15.47
N LYS A 157 -20.78 -31.31 -14.87
CA LYS A 157 -20.68 -32.61 -15.54
C LYS A 157 -22.06 -33.17 -15.84
N ALA A 158 -22.97 -33.14 -14.87
CA ALA A 158 -24.33 -33.63 -15.03
C ALA A 158 -25.15 -32.81 -16.04
N SER A 159 -24.95 -31.49 -16.11
CA SER A 159 -25.61 -30.67 -17.14
C SER A 159 -25.10 -30.96 -18.54
N PHE A 160 -23.79 -31.21 -18.69
CA PHE A 160 -23.18 -31.55 -19.97
C PHE A 160 -23.70 -32.89 -20.51
N LEU A 161 -23.74 -33.92 -19.66
CA LEU A 161 -24.28 -35.24 -20.05
C LEU A 161 -25.76 -35.17 -20.44
N ARG A 162 -26.55 -34.38 -19.72
CA ARG A 162 -27.97 -34.15 -20.08
C ARG A 162 -28.14 -33.44 -21.43
N ALA A 163 -27.27 -32.48 -21.75
CA ALA A 163 -27.32 -31.78 -23.02
C ALA A 163 -26.94 -32.68 -24.21
N GLN A 164 -25.95 -33.58 -24.03
CA GLN A 164 -25.62 -34.56 -25.06
C GLN A 164 -26.76 -35.54 -25.30
N ALA A 165 -27.35 -36.09 -24.24
CA ALA A 165 -28.47 -37.01 -24.36
C ALA A 165 -29.66 -36.36 -25.09
N ALA A 166 -29.95 -35.09 -24.82
CA ALA A 166 -31.03 -34.35 -25.47
C ALA A 166 -30.73 -33.89 -26.91
N GLU A 167 -29.48 -33.95 -27.38
CA GLU A 167 -29.16 -33.76 -28.82
C GLU A 167 -29.18 -35.09 -29.59
N GLU A 168 -29.08 -36.22 -28.88
CA GLU A 168 -29.15 -37.56 -29.47
C GLU A 168 -30.61 -38.06 -29.64
N ASP A 169 -31.55 -37.50 -28.87
CA ASP A 169 -33.02 -37.68 -28.99
C ASP A 169 -33.64 -36.72 -30.01
#